data_AF-A0A3Q3Q120-F1
#
_entry.id   AF-A0A3Q3Q120-F1
#
_cell.length_a   1.000
_cell.length_b   1.000
_cell.length_c   1.000
_cell.angle_alpha   90.00
_cell.angle_beta   90.00
_cell.angle_gamma   90.00
#
_symmetry.space_group_name_H-M   'P 1'
#
loop_
_entity.id
_entity.type
_entity.pdbx_description
1 polymer ?
#
loop_
_entity_poly.entity_id
_entity_poly.type
_entity_poly.pdbx_seq_one_letter_code
_entity_poly.pdbx_strand_id
1 'polypeptide(L)'
;FLLRINAAEDELCVPQLLNMSCKKLTRPHSETMLIYTVLSLISVMTVSLNLLVIISISHFRQLHTPTNLLLLSLAVADFFVGLIVMPFQIFLAGHCWFLGDLVCVLFFCICGSTVSASVVNMVLISVDRYVAICDPLRYPTKITQKRVQLFVLMCWIYAVFYTFLLYYDNLNQPGRYNSCYGECVINYNGGVP
;
A
#
# COMPACT_ATOMS: atom_id res chain seq x y z
N PHE A 1 10.29 -13.10 -42.21
CA PHE A 1 8.93 -12.57 -41.93
C PHE A 1 8.25 -13.38 -40.84
N LEU A 2 8.11 -14.71 -40.99
CA LEU A 2 7.53 -15.61 -39.96
C LEU A 2 8.21 -15.54 -38.57
N LEU A 3 9.54 -15.46 -38.51
CA LEU A 3 10.28 -15.30 -37.24
C LEU A 3 9.98 -13.98 -36.50
N ARG A 4 9.55 -12.92 -37.20
CA ARG A 4 9.17 -11.64 -36.56
C ARG A 4 7.75 -11.66 -36.00
N ILE A 5 6.88 -12.53 -36.52
CA ILE A 5 5.49 -12.64 -36.08
C ILE A 5 5.45 -13.42 -34.77
N ASN A 6 6.17 -14.55 -34.67
CA ASN A 6 6.25 -15.34 -33.44
C ASN A 6 6.88 -14.57 -32.27
N ALA A 7 7.92 -13.76 -32.54
CA ALA A 7 8.55 -12.94 -31.51
C ALA A 7 7.61 -11.84 -30.96
N ALA A 8 6.71 -11.32 -31.79
CA ALA A 8 5.72 -10.34 -31.34
C ALA A 8 4.63 -10.99 -30.48
N GLU A 9 4.17 -12.21 -30.81
CA GLU A 9 3.18 -12.95 -30.01
C GLU A 9 3.71 -13.31 -28.61
N ASP A 10 4.99 -13.68 -28.49
CA ASP A 10 5.64 -14.00 -27.21
C ASP A 10 5.87 -12.76 -26.31
N GLU A 11 5.78 -11.55 -26.88
CA GLU A 11 5.93 -10.28 -26.16
C GLU A 11 4.60 -9.71 -25.64
N LEU A 12 3.44 -10.29 -25.96
CA LEU A 12 2.14 -9.78 -25.53
C LEU A 12 1.63 -10.46 -24.25
N CYS A 13 0.82 -9.72 -23.50
CA CYS A 13 0.14 -10.24 -22.31
C CYS A 13 -0.88 -11.34 -22.64
N VAL A 14 -1.65 -11.15 -23.71
CA VAL A 14 -2.61 -12.11 -24.23
C VAL A 14 -2.37 -12.23 -25.74
N PRO A 15 -1.67 -13.29 -26.20
CA PRO A 15 -1.25 -13.42 -27.59
C PRO A 15 -2.43 -13.51 -28.57
N GLN A 16 -3.61 -13.95 -28.12
CA GLN A 16 -4.82 -14.00 -28.95
C GLN A 16 -5.42 -12.60 -29.26
N LEU A 17 -5.05 -11.55 -28.51
CA LEU A 17 -5.57 -10.19 -28.63
C LEU A 17 -4.51 -9.23 -29.18
N LEU A 18 -3.95 -9.53 -30.35
CA LEU A 18 -2.81 -8.83 -30.97
C LEU A 18 -2.87 -7.28 -30.94
N ASN A 19 -4.04 -6.69 -31.20
CA ASN A 19 -4.21 -5.22 -31.25
C ASN A 19 -4.74 -4.60 -29.95
N MET A 20 -5.23 -5.43 -29.02
CA MET A 20 -5.93 -4.98 -27.81
C MET A 20 -5.19 -5.35 -26.53
N SER A 21 -4.12 -6.13 -26.60
CA SER A 21 -3.34 -6.58 -25.45
C SER A 21 -2.03 -5.80 -25.31
N CYS A 22 -1.64 -5.57 -24.05
CA CYS A 22 -0.41 -4.84 -23.74
C CYS A 22 0.82 -5.67 -24.08
N LYS A 23 1.91 -4.98 -24.38
CA LYS A 23 3.24 -5.60 -24.44
C LYS A 23 3.74 -5.84 -23.02
N LYS A 24 4.31 -7.02 -22.80
CA LYS A 24 5.00 -7.39 -21.58
C LYS A 24 6.22 -6.48 -21.40
N LEU A 25 6.46 -6.06 -20.16
CA LEU A 25 7.63 -5.26 -19.83
C LEU A 25 8.90 -6.11 -19.96
N THR A 26 9.68 -5.90 -21.03
CA THR A 26 10.96 -6.57 -21.28
C THR A 26 12.10 -5.85 -20.57
N ARG A 27 12.37 -6.23 -19.33
CA ARG A 27 13.60 -5.87 -18.62
C ARG A 27 14.67 -6.95 -18.78
N PRO A 28 15.96 -6.60 -18.80
CA PRO A 28 17.02 -7.60 -18.79
C PRO A 28 16.85 -8.51 -17.57
N HIS A 29 17.03 -9.82 -17.78
CA HIS A 29 16.75 -10.83 -16.73
C HIS A 29 17.49 -10.56 -15.43
N SER A 30 18.72 -10.04 -15.50
CA SER A 30 19.51 -9.66 -14.32
C SER A 30 18.83 -8.58 -13.48
N GLU A 31 18.32 -7.51 -14.09
CA GLU A 31 17.63 -6.42 -13.38
C GLU A 31 16.32 -6.90 -12.77
N THR A 32 15.53 -7.67 -13.51
CA THR A 32 14.27 -8.23 -13.02
C THR A 32 14.49 -9.14 -11.81
N MET A 33 15.47 -10.04 -11.89
CA MET A 33 15.80 -10.95 -10.80
C MET A 33 16.32 -10.20 -9.57
N LEU A 34 17.15 -9.16 -9.77
CA LEU A 34 17.61 -8.31 -8.68
C LEU A 34 16.44 -7.56 -8.01
N ILE A 35 15.55 -6.94 -8.79
CA ILE A 35 14.39 -6.21 -8.25
C ILE A 35 13.50 -7.15 -7.44
N TYR A 36 13.15 -8.33 -7.94
CA TYR A 36 12.29 -9.27 -7.20
C TYR A 36 12.96 -9.81 -5.94
N THR A 37 14.25 -10.13 -6.02
CA THR A 37 14.99 -10.62 -4.85
C THR A 37 15.02 -9.55 -3.76
N VAL A 38 15.35 -8.31 -4.12
CA VAL A 38 15.42 -7.19 -3.18
C VAL A 38 14.05 -6.87 -2.59
N LEU A 39 13.00 -6.75 -3.42
CA LEU A 39 11.64 -6.46 -2.95
C LEU A 39 11.09 -7.58 -2.06
N SER A 40 11.35 -8.84 -2.41
CA SER A 40 10.94 -10.00 -1.59
C SER A 40 11.66 -10.00 -0.24
N LEU A 41 12.95 -9.69 -0.21
CA LEU A 41 13.71 -9.59 1.04
C LEU A 41 13.18 -8.44 1.91
N ILE A 42 12.92 -7.27 1.32
CA ILE A 42 12.35 -6.12 2.04
C ILE A 42 10.97 -6.48 2.61
N SER A 43 10.11 -7.14 1.82
CA SER A 43 8.80 -7.59 2.28
C SER A 43 8.91 -8.53 3.49
N VAL A 44 9.74 -9.57 3.42
CA VAL A 44 9.92 -10.53 4.54
C VAL A 44 10.48 -9.84 5.78
N MET A 45 11.47 -8.96 5.62
CA MET A 45 12.03 -8.19 6.73
C MET A 45 10.97 -7.28 7.36
N THR A 46 10.20 -6.56 6.54
CA THR A 46 9.15 -5.63 6.98
C THR A 46 8.07 -6.37 7.77
N VAL A 47 7.60 -7.51 7.26
CA VAL A 47 6.60 -8.34 7.94
C VAL A 47 7.15 -8.86 9.27
N SER A 48 8.36 -9.41 9.27
CA SER A 48 8.96 -10.01 10.47
C SER A 48 9.19 -8.97 11.56
N LEU A 49 9.75 -7.81 11.20
CA LEU A 49 10.11 -6.76 12.16
C LEU A 49 8.86 -6.10 12.76
N ASN A 50 7.86 -5.79 11.93
CA ASN A 50 6.61 -5.22 12.42
C ASN A 50 5.79 -6.23 13.23
N LEU A 51 5.80 -7.51 12.86
CA LEU A 51 5.16 -8.55 13.66
C LEU A 51 5.81 -8.66 15.06
N LEU A 52 7.14 -8.59 15.16
CA LEU A 52 7.84 -8.56 16.45
C LEU A 52 7.44 -7.35 17.29
N VAL A 53 7.28 -6.17 16.69
CA VAL A 53 6.80 -4.96 17.38
C VAL A 53 5.37 -5.16 17.89
N ILE A 54 4.47 -5.68 17.06
CA ILE A 54 3.08 -5.98 17.43
C ILE A 54 3.03 -6.95 18.61
N ILE A 55 3.76 -8.07 18.53
CA ILE A 55 3.81 -9.09 19.58
C ILE A 55 4.37 -8.48 20.87
N SER A 56 5.46 -7.73 20.79
CA SER A 56 6.11 -7.13 21.97
C SER A 56 5.16 -6.18 22.70
N ILE A 57 4.52 -5.26 21.99
CA ILE A 57 3.62 -4.27 22.63
C ILE A 57 2.34 -4.94 23.15
N SER A 58 1.79 -5.91 22.41
CA SER A 58 0.55 -6.60 22.79
C SER A 58 0.73 -7.56 23.97
N HIS A 59 1.90 -8.19 24.10
CA HIS A 59 2.18 -9.15 25.16
C HIS A 59 2.54 -8.44 26.48
N PHE A 60 3.39 -7.40 26.42
CA PHE A 60 3.85 -6.72 27.62
C PHE A 60 2.93 -5.56 27.98
N ARG A 61 1.98 -5.82 28.91
CA ARG A 61 1.02 -4.81 29.41
C ARG A 61 1.68 -3.54 29.99
N GLN A 62 2.94 -3.65 30.45
CA GLN A 62 3.76 -2.51 30.91
C GLN A 62 4.08 -1.52 29.78
N LEU A 63 4.11 -1.99 28.53
CA LEU A 63 4.34 -1.17 27.34
C LEU A 63 3.07 -0.52 26.81
N HIS A 64 1.90 -0.68 27.44
CA HIS A 64 0.69 0.02 27.02
C HIS A 64 0.79 1.49 27.43
N THR A 65 1.55 2.28 26.68
CA THR A 65 1.60 3.73 26.82
C THR A 65 0.94 4.38 25.60
N PRO A 66 0.46 5.63 25.69
CA PRO A 66 -0.15 6.32 24.55
C PRO A 66 0.75 6.31 23.31
N THR A 67 2.05 6.53 23.48
CA THR A 67 3.04 6.49 22.41
C THR A 67 3.20 5.11 21.79
N ASN A 68 3.24 4.07 22.61
CA ASN A 68 3.36 2.70 22.12
C ASN A 68 2.11 2.23 21.38
N LEU A 69 0.93 2.79 21.69
CA LEU A 69 -0.28 2.54 20.90
C LEU A 69 -0.21 3.17 19.51
N LEU A 70 0.41 4.35 19.37
CA LEU A 70 0.69 4.94 18.04
C LEU A 70 1.71 4.12 17.27
N LEU A 71 2.77 3.64 17.92
CA LEU A 71 3.75 2.73 17.32
C LEU A 71 3.12 1.39 16.92
N LEU A 72 2.20 0.86 17.72
CA LEU A 72 1.45 -0.35 17.38
C LEU A 72 0.58 -0.13 16.13
N SER A 73 -0.12 1.01 16.04
CA SER A 73 -0.91 1.37 14.85
C SER A 73 -0.04 1.43 13.59
N LEU A 74 1.14 2.05 13.68
CA LEU A 74 2.10 2.12 12.59
C LEU A 74 2.62 0.73 12.21
N ALA A 75 2.99 -0.10 13.19
CA ALA A 75 3.44 -1.47 12.94
C ALA A 75 2.37 -2.34 12.27
N VAL A 76 1.10 -2.18 12.64
CA VAL A 76 -0.02 -2.85 11.97
C VAL A 76 -0.14 -2.40 10.51
N ALA A 77 -0.04 -1.09 10.24
CA ALA A 77 -0.04 -0.55 8.89
C ALA A 77 1.11 -1.15 8.04
N ASP A 78 2.34 -1.06 8.55
CA ASP A 78 3.53 -1.52 7.83
C ASP A 78 3.56 -3.04 7.65
N PHE A 79 2.99 -3.80 8.61
CA PHE A 79 2.78 -5.24 8.46
C PHE A 79 1.87 -5.55 7.26
N PHE A 80 0.74 -4.85 7.10
CA PHE A 80 -0.14 -5.03 5.94
C PHE A 80 0.53 -4.59 4.63
N VAL A 81 1.36 -3.54 4.64
CA VAL A 81 2.16 -3.15 3.46
C VAL A 81 3.10 -4.28 3.07
N GLY A 82 3.87 -4.79 4.03
CA GLY A 82 4.84 -5.86 3.79
C GLY A 82 4.16 -7.15 3.32
N LEU A 83 3.00 -7.50 3.89
CA LEU A 83 2.31 -8.77 3.66
C LEU A 83 1.48 -8.78 2.37
N ILE A 84 0.79 -7.67 2.06
CA ILE A 84 -0.18 -7.61 0.95
C ILE A 84 0.35 -6.71 -0.17
N VAL A 85 0.72 -5.47 0.17
CA VAL A 85 1.05 -4.47 -0.85
C VAL A 85 2.31 -4.84 -1.63
N MET A 86 3.39 -5.21 -0.93
CA MET A 86 4.65 -5.53 -1.60
C MET A 86 4.57 -6.77 -2.51
N PRO A 87 3.96 -7.90 -2.11
CA PRO A 87 3.80 -9.04 -3.01
C PRO A 87 2.93 -8.72 -4.24
N PHE A 88 1.86 -7.96 -4.07
CA PHE A 88 1.03 -7.51 -5.20
C PHE A 88 1.79 -6.56 -6.13
N GLN A 89 2.63 -5.67 -5.59
CA GLN A 89 3.49 -4.79 -6.39
C GLN A 89 4.53 -5.58 -7.18
N ILE A 90 5.11 -6.63 -6.59
CA ILE A 90 6.03 -7.55 -7.28
C ILE A 90 5.32 -8.26 -8.43
N PHE A 91 4.09 -8.74 -8.19
CA PHE A 91 3.27 -9.37 -9.23
C PHE A 91 2.97 -8.39 -10.38
N LEU A 92 2.58 -7.15 -10.06
CA LEU A 92 2.31 -6.10 -11.04
C LEU A 92 3.55 -5.67 -11.83
N ALA A 93 4.73 -5.66 -11.20
CA ALA A 93 5.97 -5.21 -11.83
C ALA A 93 6.53 -6.19 -12.88
N GLY A 94 6.06 -7.44 -12.88
CA GLY A 94 6.59 -8.52 -13.73
C GLY A 94 5.67 -9.11 -14.74
N HIS A 95 4.38 -8.92 -14.52
CA HIS A 95 3.36 -9.63 -15.24
C HIS A 95 2.27 -8.67 -15.68
N CYS A 96 1.56 -9.13 -16.69
CA CYS A 96 0.34 -8.53 -17.13
C CYS A 96 -0.73 -8.73 -16.05
N TRP A 97 -1.56 -7.72 -15.87
CA TRP A 97 -2.60 -7.72 -14.85
C TRP A 97 -3.80 -8.56 -15.28
N PHE A 98 -4.09 -9.64 -14.55
CA PHE A 98 -5.21 -10.56 -14.85
C PHE A 98 -6.19 -10.75 -13.69
N LEU A 99 -5.96 -10.14 -12.53
CA LEU A 99 -6.82 -10.26 -11.35
C LEU A 99 -8.13 -9.45 -11.49
N GLY A 100 -8.31 -8.74 -12.61
CA GLY A 100 -9.48 -7.94 -12.92
C GLY A 100 -9.34 -6.48 -12.47
N ASP A 101 -10.07 -5.61 -13.16
CA ASP A 101 -9.92 -4.17 -13.00
C ASP A 101 -10.37 -3.67 -11.63
N LEU A 102 -11.37 -4.32 -11.01
CA LEU A 102 -11.79 -3.99 -9.65
C LEU A 102 -10.67 -4.23 -8.62
N VAL A 103 -9.95 -5.36 -8.75
CA VAL A 103 -8.84 -5.68 -7.84
C VAL A 103 -7.68 -4.71 -8.01
N CYS A 104 -7.46 -4.22 -9.24
CA CYS A 104 -6.47 -3.17 -9.52
C CYS A 104 -6.78 -1.91 -8.72
N VAL A 105 -8.01 -1.41 -8.83
CA VAL A 105 -8.43 -0.20 -8.11
C VAL A 105 -8.41 -0.41 -6.59
N LEU A 106 -8.88 -1.56 -6.09
CA LEU A 106 -8.82 -1.89 -4.67
C LEU A 106 -7.39 -1.95 -4.14
N PHE A 107 -6.45 -2.48 -4.92
CA PHE A 107 -5.04 -2.51 -4.55
C PHE A 107 -4.49 -1.09 -4.35
N PHE A 108 -4.77 -0.17 -5.27
CA PHE A 108 -4.39 1.24 -5.11
C PHE A 108 -5.12 1.92 -3.96
N CYS A 109 -6.38 1.58 -3.69
CA CYS A 109 -7.11 2.05 -2.51
C CYS A 109 -6.43 1.61 -1.21
N ILE A 110 -5.99 0.36 -1.12
CA ILE A 110 -5.27 -0.16 0.06
C ILE A 110 -3.94 0.57 0.20
N CYS A 111 -3.16 0.67 -0.88
CA CYS A 111 -1.87 1.37 -0.87
C CYS A 111 -2.01 2.82 -0.40
N GLY A 112 -2.96 3.57 -0.99
CA GLY A 112 -3.23 4.96 -0.61
C GLY A 112 -3.67 5.06 0.85
N SER A 113 -4.60 4.20 1.29
CA SER A 113 -5.10 4.21 2.67
C SER A 113 -3.97 3.97 3.67
N THR A 114 -3.09 3.01 3.40
CA THR A 114 -1.99 2.69 4.32
C THR A 114 -0.94 3.80 4.36
N VAL A 115 -0.58 4.39 3.22
CA VAL A 115 0.34 5.54 3.18
C VAL A 115 -0.25 6.74 3.92
N SER A 116 -1.51 7.09 3.66
CA SER A 116 -2.19 8.17 4.36
C SER A 116 -2.27 7.90 5.87
N ALA A 117 -2.59 6.67 6.29
CA ALA A 117 -2.61 6.29 7.69
C ALA A 117 -1.21 6.43 8.33
N SER A 118 -0.14 5.97 7.67
CA SER A 118 1.23 6.08 8.19
C SER A 118 1.66 7.54 8.37
N VAL A 119 1.38 8.42 7.41
CA VAL A 119 1.67 9.86 7.51
C VAL A 119 0.95 10.48 8.72
N VAL A 120 -0.35 10.21 8.86
CA VAL A 120 -1.13 10.75 9.97
C VAL A 120 -0.63 10.20 11.32
N ASN A 121 -0.29 8.91 11.41
CA ASN A 121 0.31 8.32 12.60
C ASN A 121 1.66 8.97 12.95
N MET A 122 2.53 9.23 11.96
CA MET A 122 3.81 9.93 12.19
C MET A 122 3.61 11.35 12.73
N VAL A 123 2.61 12.07 12.22
CA VAL A 123 2.25 13.40 12.75
C VAL A 123 1.75 13.28 14.19
N LEU A 124 0.88 12.31 14.50
CA LEU A 124 0.40 12.08 15.86
C LEU A 124 1.54 11.72 16.83
N ILE A 125 2.50 10.91 16.42
CA ILE A 125 3.69 10.59 17.21
C ILE A 125 4.48 11.87 17.50
N SER A 126 4.67 12.72 16.48
CA SER A 126 5.37 13.99 16.63
C SER A 126 4.67 14.93 17.61
N VAL A 127 3.34 15.02 17.54
CA VAL A 127 2.52 15.81 18.46
C VAL A 127 2.56 15.24 19.89
N ASP A 128 2.48 13.91 20.05
CA ASP A 128 2.62 13.26 21.37
C ASP A 128 3.96 13.61 22.02
N ARG A 129 5.06 13.50 21.27
CA ARG A 129 6.41 13.87 21.74
C ARG A 129 6.49 15.35 22.08
N TYR A 130 5.92 16.23 21.24
CA TYR A 130 5.88 17.66 21.49
C TYR A 130 5.17 18.00 22.81
N VAL A 131 3.97 17.46 23.04
CA VAL A 131 3.21 17.71 24.28
C VAL A 131 3.92 17.13 25.51
N ALA A 132 4.56 15.97 25.37
CA ALA A 132 5.33 15.38 26.48
C ALA A 132 6.52 16.25 26.91
N ILE A 133 7.18 16.93 25.96
CA ILE A 133 8.35 17.77 26.22
C ILE A 133 7.93 19.16 26.72
N CYS A 134 6.97 19.79 26.05
CA CYS A 134 6.60 21.18 26.34
C CYS A 134 5.63 21.32 27.52
N ASP A 135 4.78 20.32 27.77
CA ASP A 135 3.71 20.36 28.79
C ASP A 135 3.76 19.13 29.73
N PRO A 136 4.90 18.79 30.38
CA PRO A 136 5.07 17.53 31.10
C PRO A 136 4.04 17.32 32.22
N LEU A 137 3.66 18.37 32.95
CA LEU A 137 2.68 18.31 34.04
C LEU A 137 1.23 18.12 33.55
N ARG A 138 0.92 18.54 32.32
CA ARG A 138 -0.41 18.41 31.71
C ARG A 138 -0.52 17.22 30.77
N TYR A 139 0.60 16.57 30.43
CA TYR A 139 0.65 15.39 29.58
C TYR A 139 -0.31 14.27 30.03
N PRO A 140 -0.28 13.78 31.30
CA PRO A 140 -1.11 12.65 31.71
C PRO A 140 -2.62 12.96 31.73
N THR A 141 -3.00 14.24 31.78
CA THR A 141 -4.42 14.67 31.74
C THR A 141 -4.91 14.95 30.31
N LYS A 142 -4.02 15.39 29.41
CA LYS A 142 -4.32 15.62 28.00
C LYS A 142 -4.33 14.32 27.19
N ILE A 143 -3.26 13.53 27.32
CA ILE A 143 -3.00 12.32 26.51
C ILE A 143 -3.32 11.07 27.34
N THR A 144 -4.43 10.41 27.01
CA THR A 144 -4.85 9.15 27.64
C THR A 144 -4.90 8.04 26.60
N GLN A 145 -4.68 6.79 27.04
CA GLN A 145 -4.72 5.61 26.15
C GLN A 145 -6.01 5.54 25.33
N LYS A 146 -7.18 5.73 25.98
CA LYS A 146 -8.49 5.69 25.32
C LYS A 146 -8.64 6.77 24.25
N ARG A 147 -8.15 7.98 24.52
CA ARG A 147 -8.17 9.07 23.53
C ARG A 147 -7.27 8.77 22.35
N VAL A 148 -6.07 8.24 22.58
CA VAL A 148 -5.16 7.85 21.49
C VAL A 148 -5.74 6.72 20.64
N GLN A 149 -6.35 5.69 21.24
CA GLN A 149 -7.04 4.63 20.49
C GLN A 149 -8.16 5.20 19.62
N LEU A 150 -8.95 6.14 20.16
CA LEU A 150 -9.99 6.81 19.39
C LEU A 150 -9.40 7.63 18.24
N PHE A 151 -8.33 8.39 18.47
CA PHE A 151 -7.65 9.14 17.41
C PHE A 151 -7.11 8.22 16.32
N VAL A 152 -6.42 7.14 16.69
CA VAL A 152 -5.94 6.13 15.74
C VAL A 152 -7.10 5.59 14.89
N LEU A 153 -8.21 5.18 15.52
CA LEU A 153 -9.38 4.68 14.80
C LEU A 153 -9.94 5.72 13.82
N MET A 154 -10.10 6.96 14.27
CA MET A 154 -10.56 8.07 13.42
C MET A 154 -9.59 8.33 12.26
N CYS A 155 -8.28 8.21 12.48
CA CYS A 155 -7.26 8.37 11.45
C CYS A 155 -7.34 7.27 10.40
N TRP A 156 -7.57 6.01 10.80
CA TRP A 156 -7.80 4.91 9.86
C TRP A 156 -9.07 5.13 9.04
N ILE A 157 -10.18 5.51 9.67
CA ILE A 157 -11.44 5.82 8.98
C ILE A 157 -11.23 6.97 7.99
N TYR A 158 -10.56 8.04 8.42
CA TYR A 158 -10.24 9.18 7.57
C TYR A 158 -9.36 8.79 6.37
N ALA A 159 -8.31 7.99 6.59
CA ALA A 159 -7.41 7.56 5.52
C ALA A 159 -8.11 6.71 4.46
N VAL A 160 -8.95 5.76 4.89
CA VAL A 160 -9.77 4.93 4.00
C VAL A 160 -10.78 5.78 3.26
N PHE A 161 -11.50 6.66 3.95
CA PHE A 161 -12.49 7.52 3.34
C PHE A 161 -11.87 8.49 2.32
N TYR A 162 -10.77 9.14 2.68
CA TYR A 162 -10.03 10.04 1.80
C TYR A 162 -9.58 9.31 0.52
N THR A 163 -9.04 8.12 0.68
CA THR A 163 -8.54 7.33 -0.45
C THR A 163 -9.68 6.77 -1.31
N PHE A 164 -10.79 6.35 -0.69
CA PHE A 164 -11.99 5.93 -1.39
C PHE A 164 -12.57 7.06 -2.25
N LEU A 165 -12.66 8.28 -1.71
CA LEU A 165 -13.10 9.45 -2.47
C LEU A 165 -12.17 9.75 -3.63
N LEU A 166 -10.85 9.65 -3.42
CA LEU A 166 -9.84 9.90 -4.45
C LEU A 166 -9.95 8.91 -5.62
N TYR A 167 -10.31 7.66 -5.35
CA TYR A 167 -10.48 6.63 -6.38
C TYR A 167 -11.94 6.35 -6.74
N TYR A 168 -12.89 7.18 -6.33
CA TYR A 168 -14.32 6.94 -6.53
C TYR A 168 -14.68 6.70 -8.00
N ASP A 169 -14.17 7.54 -8.90
CA ASP A 169 -14.44 7.42 -10.34
C ASP A 169 -13.89 6.11 -10.92
N ASN A 170 -12.70 5.69 -10.45
CA ASN A 170 -12.08 4.42 -10.83
C ASN A 170 -12.87 3.22 -10.28
N LEU A 171 -13.46 3.34 -9.09
CA LEU A 171 -14.30 2.29 -8.48
C LEU A 171 -15.65 2.16 -9.18
N ASN A 172 -16.23 3.27 -9.64
CA ASN A 172 -17.50 3.28 -10.34
C ASN A 172 -17.39 2.71 -11.76
N GLN A 173 -16.25 2.93 -12.42
CA GLN A 173 -15.95 2.40 -13.75
C GLN A 173 -14.55 1.79 -13.81
N PRO A 174 -14.35 0.59 -13.23
CA PRO A 174 -13.05 -0.05 -13.20
C PRO A 174 -12.58 -0.36 -14.63
N GLY A 175 -11.31 -0.09 -14.91
CA GLY A 175 -10.69 -0.35 -16.22
C GLY A 175 -10.99 0.70 -17.29
N ARG A 176 -11.77 1.76 -17.00
CA ARG A 176 -12.07 2.85 -17.94
C ARG A 176 -10.82 3.48 -18.57
N TYR A 177 -9.74 3.54 -17.81
CA TYR A 177 -8.49 4.18 -18.22
C TYR A 177 -7.46 3.21 -18.80
N ASN A 178 -7.74 1.90 -18.83
CA ASN A 178 -6.83 0.91 -19.39
C ASN A 178 -6.83 1.05 -20.92
N SER A 179 -5.65 1.24 -21.51
CA SER A 179 -5.53 1.35 -22.97
C SER A 179 -5.48 -0.01 -23.65
N CYS A 180 -5.08 -1.04 -22.91
CA CYS A 180 -4.94 -2.40 -23.40
C CYS A 180 -5.20 -3.44 -22.29
N TYR A 181 -5.46 -4.68 -22.70
CA TYR A 181 -5.70 -5.79 -21.79
C TYR A 181 -4.39 -6.29 -21.18
N GLY A 182 -4.34 -6.35 -19.85
CA GLY A 182 -3.14 -6.66 -19.07
C GLY A 182 -2.50 -5.45 -18.39
N GLU A 183 -3.07 -4.26 -18.52
CA GLU A 183 -2.66 -3.04 -17.80
C GLU A 183 -3.51 -2.82 -16.55
N CYS A 184 -2.93 -2.17 -15.55
CA CYS A 184 -3.62 -1.75 -14.34
C CYS A 184 -3.21 -0.30 -14.04
N VAL A 185 -4.03 0.64 -14.50
CA VAL A 185 -3.82 2.08 -14.32
C VAL A 185 -5.01 2.72 -13.64
N ILE A 186 -4.72 3.77 -12.87
CA ILE A 186 -5.71 4.57 -12.15
C ILE A 186 -5.53 6.03 -12.51
N ASN A 187 -6.65 6.72 -12.68
CA ASN A 187 -6.65 8.16 -12.87
C ASN A 187 -6.73 8.86 -11.51
N TYR A 188 -5.76 9.72 -11.22
CA TYR A 188 -5.70 10.53 -9.99
C TYR A 188 -6.47 11.85 -10.12
N ASN A 189 -6.82 12.26 -11.34
CA ASN A 189 -7.55 13.48 -11.60
C ASN A 189 -9.03 13.15 -11.74
N GLY A 190 -9.88 13.57 -10.79
CA GLY A 190 -11.31 13.79 -11.03
C GLY A 190 -11.61 14.89 -12.07
N GLY A 191 -10.66 15.17 -12.97
CA GLY A 191 -10.81 16.00 -14.15
C GLY A 191 -11.23 15.11 -15.31
N VAL A 192 -12.48 15.28 -15.70
CA VAL A 192 -13.07 14.77 -16.95
C VAL A 192 -12.11 15.08 -18.13
N PRO A 193 -11.91 14.15 -19.09
CA PRO A 193 -11.18 14.45 -20.32
C PRO A 193 -11.83 15.56 -21.15
#